data_AF-A0A2T4UFE7-F1
#
_entry.id   AF-A0A2T4UFE7-F1
#
_cell.length_a   1.000
_cell.length_b   1.000
_cell.length_c   1.000
_cell.angle_alpha   90.00
_cell.angle_beta   90.00
_cell.angle_gamma   90.00
#
_symmetry.space_group_name_H-M   'P 1'
#
loop_
_entity.id
_entity.type
_entity.pdbx_description
1 polymer ?
#
loop_
_entity_poly.entity_id
_entity_poly.type
_entity_poly.pdbx_seq_one_letter_code
_entity_poly.pdbx_strand_id
1 'polypeptide(L)'
;MDPYAVLGLTADASDEDVARAYKELAKQWHPDLPGAGGAASHARMAQINAAYDAIRSAGEEPDRPAAPEPPRRRPAPGSWLSERVREALPPELLGALHPFEDVRLVARPSTWQSPQVVLAVTAGRLLWAPVHTFSPRVHVLRLADVAEVGHRVRRPLRRRAVVRLVTHAGRKLSFGDLEPDAAALIERNVADGMEPRAVRDDDDAQRATG
;
A
#
# COMPACT_ATOMS: atom_id res chain seq x y z
N MET A 1 39.26 14.76 -28.31
CA MET A 1 38.72 16.12 -28.11
C MET A 1 38.93 16.44 -26.66
N ASP A 2 39.60 17.54 -26.34
CA ASP A 2 39.84 17.92 -24.95
C ASP A 2 38.51 18.38 -24.32
N PRO A 3 37.98 17.67 -23.30
CA PRO A 3 36.69 18.01 -22.73
C PRO A 3 36.72 19.34 -21.96
N TYR A 4 37.85 19.73 -21.37
CA TYR A 4 37.98 21.03 -20.70
C TYR A 4 37.87 22.17 -21.72
N ALA A 5 38.50 22.01 -22.88
CA ALA A 5 38.40 22.99 -23.98
C ALA A 5 36.97 23.15 -24.52
N VAL A 6 36.13 22.10 -24.46
CA VAL A 6 34.71 22.19 -24.87
C VAL A 6 33.88 23.03 -23.91
N LEU A 7 34.21 22.99 -22.61
CA LEU A 7 33.61 23.85 -21.58
C LEU A 7 34.27 25.23 -21.49
N GLY A 8 35.33 25.49 -22.28
CA GLY A 8 36.09 26.74 -22.24
C GLY A 8 37.00 26.86 -21.01
N LEU A 9 37.39 25.73 -20.44
CA LEU A 9 38.22 25.62 -19.25
C LEU A 9 39.61 25.08 -19.58
N THR A 10 40.55 25.31 -18.67
CA THR A 10 41.87 24.67 -18.68
C THR A 10 41.83 23.33 -17.95
N ALA A 11 42.78 22.44 -18.24
CA ALA A 11 42.86 21.12 -17.57
C ALA A 11 43.12 21.22 -16.04
N ASP A 12 43.55 22.38 -15.55
CA ASP A 12 43.71 22.69 -14.12
C ASP A 12 42.42 23.22 -13.44
N ALA A 13 41.28 23.26 -14.15
CA ALA A 13 40.02 23.75 -13.60
C ALA A 13 39.46 22.82 -12.52
N SER A 14 38.93 23.40 -11.43
CA SER A 14 38.31 22.63 -10.34
C SER A 14 36.93 22.10 -10.75
N ASP A 15 36.42 21.08 -10.04
CA ASP A 15 35.09 20.51 -10.30
C ASP A 15 33.96 21.56 -10.14
N GLU A 16 34.14 22.53 -9.24
CA GLU A 16 33.23 23.66 -9.07
C GLU A 16 33.22 24.59 -10.31
N ASP A 17 34.40 24.82 -10.91
CA ASP A 17 34.54 25.59 -12.14
C ASP A 17 33.90 24.87 -13.33
N VAL A 18 34.08 23.55 -13.39
CA VAL A 18 33.48 22.66 -14.40
C VAL A 18 31.96 22.68 -14.32
N ALA A 19 31.38 22.54 -13.12
CA ALA A 19 29.93 22.58 -12.91
C ALA A 19 29.34 23.96 -13.22
N ARG A 20 30.06 25.04 -12.88
CA ARG A 20 29.65 26.42 -13.17
C ARG A 20 29.65 26.70 -14.67
N ALA A 21 30.72 26.35 -15.38
CA ALA A 21 30.81 26.51 -16.83
C ALA A 21 29.72 25.70 -17.55
N TYR A 22 29.49 24.46 -17.12
CA TYR A 22 28.41 23.61 -17.62
C TYR A 22 27.05 24.28 -17.49
N LYS A 23 26.71 24.81 -16.30
CA LYS A 23 25.42 25.46 -16.05
C LYS A 23 25.21 26.71 -16.91
N GLU A 24 26.25 27.50 -17.12
CA GLU A 24 26.18 28.70 -17.96
C GLU A 24 26.05 28.35 -19.45
N LEU A 25 26.75 27.33 -19.93
CA LEU A 25 26.62 26.84 -21.30
C LEU A 25 25.28 26.16 -21.55
N ALA A 26 24.78 25.40 -20.58
CA ALA A 26 23.49 24.73 -20.67
C ALA A 26 22.35 25.74 -20.77
N LYS A 27 22.40 26.84 -20.01
CA LYS A 27 21.43 27.94 -20.13
C LYS A 27 21.48 28.65 -21.47
N GLN A 28 22.65 28.70 -22.13
CA GLN A 28 22.81 29.38 -23.43
C GLN A 28 22.36 28.51 -24.61
N TRP A 29 22.55 27.19 -24.49
CA TRP A 29 22.30 26.24 -25.59
C TRP A 29 21.11 25.30 -25.32
N HIS A 30 20.29 25.58 -24.31
CA HIS A 30 19.15 24.72 -23.95
C HIS A 30 18.16 24.61 -25.11
N PRO A 31 17.72 23.39 -25.48
CA PRO A 31 16.74 23.21 -26.55
C PRO A 31 15.37 23.84 -26.23
N ASP A 32 15.07 24.02 -24.93
CA ASP A 32 13.82 24.66 -24.48
C ASP A 32 13.90 26.20 -24.45
N LEU A 33 15.00 26.82 -24.89
CA LEU A 33 15.04 28.28 -25.04
C LEU A 33 14.19 28.73 -26.25
N PRO A 34 13.28 29.71 -26.07
CA PRO A 34 12.47 30.24 -27.17
C PRO A 34 13.35 30.93 -28.21
N GLY A 35 13.31 30.45 -29.46
CA GLY A 35 14.02 31.04 -30.60
C GLY A 35 15.40 30.43 -30.93
N ALA A 36 15.88 29.45 -30.14
CA ALA A 36 17.19 28.80 -30.36
C ALA A 36 17.11 27.27 -30.50
N GLY A 37 15.94 26.70 -30.81
CA GLY A 37 15.71 25.27 -31.00
C GLY A 37 16.17 24.70 -32.36
N GLY A 38 17.35 25.12 -32.85
CA GLY A 38 17.93 24.60 -34.09
C GLY A 38 18.75 23.32 -33.88
N ALA A 39 18.96 22.53 -34.94
CA ALA A 39 19.82 21.33 -34.90
C ALA A 39 21.25 21.62 -34.41
N ALA A 40 21.74 22.85 -34.62
CA ALA A 40 23.04 23.30 -34.12
C ALA A 40 23.09 23.40 -32.58
N SER A 41 22.03 23.86 -31.93
CA SER A 41 21.95 23.94 -30.46
C SER A 41 21.90 22.56 -29.82
N HIS A 42 21.17 21.62 -30.44
CA HIS A 42 21.13 20.23 -29.99
C HIS A 42 22.51 19.55 -30.10
N ALA A 43 23.19 19.74 -31.24
CA ALA A 43 24.55 19.24 -31.43
C ALA A 43 25.54 19.86 -30.43
N ARG A 44 25.40 21.16 -30.13
CA ARG A 44 26.27 21.86 -29.18
C ARG A 44 26.02 21.40 -27.74
N MET A 45 24.76 21.25 -27.34
CA MET A 45 24.40 20.72 -26.02
C MET A 45 24.91 19.29 -25.83
N ALA A 46 24.81 18.44 -26.86
CA ALA A 46 25.34 17.08 -26.81
C ALA A 46 26.87 17.06 -26.59
N GLN A 47 27.60 17.98 -27.23
CA GLN A 47 29.05 18.15 -27.00
C GLN A 47 29.36 18.62 -25.57
N ILE A 48 28.58 19.56 -25.04
CA ILE A 48 28.74 20.08 -23.67
C ILE A 48 28.51 18.99 -22.63
N ASN A 49 27.44 18.19 -22.77
CA ASN A 49 27.15 17.06 -21.88
C ASN A 49 28.26 16.00 -21.93
N ALA A 50 28.67 15.60 -23.14
CA ALA A 50 29.73 14.60 -23.31
C ALA A 50 31.07 15.05 -22.70
N ALA A 51 31.40 16.34 -22.78
CA ALA A 51 32.60 16.89 -22.18
C ALA A 51 32.53 16.91 -20.64
N TYR A 52 31.40 17.33 -20.08
CA TYR A 52 31.15 17.33 -18.64
C TYR A 52 31.23 15.93 -18.03
N ASP A 53 30.60 14.94 -18.69
CA ASP A 53 30.64 13.53 -18.26
C ASP A 53 32.06 12.96 -18.32
N ALA A 54 32.84 13.30 -19.35
CA ALA A 54 34.21 12.85 -19.50
C ALA A 54 35.16 13.42 -18.43
N ILE A 55 34.96 14.67 -18.01
CA ILE A 55 35.73 15.30 -16.91
C ILE A 55 35.35 14.65 -15.57
N ARG A 56 34.05 14.54 -15.29
CA ARG A 56 33.56 13.95 -14.03
C ARG A 56 33.99 12.49 -13.86
N SER A 57 33.98 11.73 -14.95
CA SER A 57 34.42 10.32 -14.95
C SER A 57 35.94 10.13 -14.78
N ALA A 58 36.74 11.18 -15.02
CA ALA A 58 38.19 11.14 -14.86
C ALA A 58 38.66 11.56 -13.45
N GLY A 59 37.87 12.37 -12.73
CA GLY A 59 38.20 12.88 -11.39
C GLY A 59 37.59 12.12 -10.21
N GLU A 60 36.50 11.38 -10.43
CA GLU A 60 35.70 10.81 -9.34
C GLU A 60 35.40 9.33 -9.59
N GLU A 61 35.80 8.45 -8.66
CA GLU A 61 35.11 7.15 -8.52
C GLU A 61 33.63 7.46 -8.40
N PRO A 62 32.77 6.99 -9.31
CA PRO A 62 31.46 7.58 -9.46
C PRO A 62 30.61 7.32 -8.22
N ASP A 63 30.21 8.41 -7.56
CA ASP A 63 28.93 8.51 -6.85
C ASP A 63 27.81 8.26 -7.88
N ARG A 64 27.64 6.98 -8.22
CA ARG A 64 26.56 6.49 -9.07
C ARG A 64 25.29 6.74 -8.26
N PRO A 65 24.29 7.50 -8.75
CA PRO A 65 22.98 7.46 -8.10
C PRO A 65 22.58 6.00 -8.06
N ALA A 66 22.38 5.45 -6.86
CA ALA A 66 22.06 4.05 -6.66
C ALA A 66 20.98 3.68 -7.70
N ALA A 67 21.27 2.69 -8.55
CA ALA A 67 20.29 2.17 -9.49
C ALA A 67 18.96 2.04 -8.73
N PRO A 68 17.81 2.45 -9.30
CA PRO A 68 16.55 2.38 -8.58
C PRO A 68 16.44 0.97 -8.00
N GLU A 69 16.43 0.86 -6.66
CA GLU A 69 16.29 -0.44 -5.99
C GLU A 69 15.13 -1.14 -6.68
N PRO A 70 15.28 -2.38 -7.17
CA PRO A 70 14.15 -3.10 -7.73
C PRO A 70 13.02 -2.99 -6.70
N PRO A 71 11.80 -2.58 -7.11
CA PRO A 71 10.76 -2.19 -6.17
C PRO A 71 10.66 -3.30 -5.14
N ARG A 72 10.96 -2.99 -3.87
CA ARG A 72 10.94 -3.95 -2.77
C ARG A 72 9.62 -4.70 -2.90
N ARG A 73 9.68 -5.99 -3.27
CA ARG A 73 8.48 -6.77 -3.54
C ARG A 73 7.64 -6.68 -2.28
N ARG A 74 6.50 -5.99 -2.38
CA ARG A 74 5.58 -5.93 -1.25
C ARG A 74 5.26 -7.38 -0.88
N PRO A 75 5.38 -7.76 0.41
CA PRO A 75 5.05 -9.10 0.82
C PRO A 75 3.62 -9.41 0.37
N ALA A 76 3.39 -10.63 -0.10
CA ALA A 76 2.07 -11.02 -0.60
C ALA A 76 1.00 -10.72 0.47
N PRO A 77 -0.17 -10.18 0.09
CA PRO A 77 -1.24 -9.90 1.05
C PRO A 77 -1.58 -11.13 1.90
N GLY A 78 -1.63 -10.97 3.22
CA GLY A 78 -1.88 -12.06 4.16
C GLY A 78 -0.72 -13.05 4.34
N SER A 79 0.49 -12.74 3.88
CA SER A 79 1.69 -13.54 4.16
C SER A 79 2.01 -13.68 5.65
N TRP A 80 1.58 -12.71 6.47
CA TRP A 80 1.68 -12.75 7.94
C TRP A 80 0.59 -13.60 8.61
N LEU A 81 -0.44 -14.02 7.88
CA LEU A 81 -1.51 -14.86 8.40
C LEU A 81 -1.09 -16.34 8.36
N SER A 82 -1.68 -17.16 9.23
CA SER A 82 -1.54 -18.61 9.14
C SER A 82 -2.09 -19.15 7.82
N GLU A 83 -1.54 -20.27 7.34
CA GLU A 83 -1.98 -20.92 6.09
C GLU A 83 -3.49 -21.14 6.06
N ARG A 84 -4.05 -21.66 7.16
CA ARG A 84 -5.50 -21.91 7.29
C ARG A 84 -6.35 -20.66 7.09
N VAL A 85 -5.93 -19.53 7.65
CA VAL A 85 -6.66 -18.26 7.51
C VAL A 85 -6.49 -17.71 6.11
N ARG A 86 -5.29 -17.83 5.53
CA ARG A 86 -5.00 -17.38 4.16
C ARG A 86 -5.81 -18.14 3.12
N GLU A 87 -5.92 -19.46 3.26
CA GLU A 87 -6.74 -20.31 2.39
C GLU A 87 -8.25 -20.08 2.56
N ALA A 88 -8.68 -19.72 3.76
CA ALA A 88 -10.10 -19.48 4.05
C ALA A 88 -10.60 -18.13 3.48
N LEU A 89 -9.69 -17.19 3.23
CA LEU A 89 -9.99 -15.86 2.74
C LEU A 89 -9.81 -15.75 1.21
N PRO A 90 -10.78 -15.21 0.48
CA PRO A 90 -10.60 -14.92 -0.94
C PRO A 90 -9.56 -13.80 -1.12
N PRO A 91 -8.88 -13.76 -2.29
CA PRO A 91 -7.77 -12.84 -2.54
C PRO A 91 -8.17 -11.36 -2.40
N GLU A 92 -9.43 -11.03 -2.67
CA GLU A 92 -9.95 -9.67 -2.52
C GLU A 92 -10.02 -9.24 -1.05
N LEU A 93 -10.37 -10.16 -0.15
CA LEU A 93 -10.33 -9.89 1.29
C LEU A 93 -8.89 -9.81 1.78
N LEU A 94 -7.99 -10.69 1.30
CA LEU A 94 -6.56 -10.62 1.63
C LEU A 94 -5.94 -9.28 1.22
N GLY A 95 -6.28 -8.77 0.02
CA GLY A 95 -5.82 -7.48 -0.47
C GLY A 95 -6.38 -6.26 0.26
N ALA A 96 -7.51 -6.41 0.97
CA ALA A 96 -8.13 -5.33 1.74
C ALA A 96 -7.66 -5.24 3.20
N LEU A 97 -6.93 -6.26 3.68
CA LEU A 97 -6.31 -6.23 5.00
C LEU A 97 -5.12 -5.26 5.03
N HIS A 98 -4.94 -4.57 6.14
CA HIS A 98 -3.73 -3.82 6.38
C HIS A 98 -2.56 -4.78 6.66
N PRO A 99 -1.31 -4.38 6.33
CA PRO A 99 -0.13 -5.15 6.72
C PRO A 99 -0.15 -5.47 8.22
N PHE A 100 0.12 -6.73 8.56
CA PHE A 100 0.15 -7.25 9.94
C PHE A 100 -1.19 -7.18 10.70
N GLU A 101 -2.30 -6.97 9.99
CA GLU A 101 -3.61 -7.02 10.62
C GLU A 101 -3.99 -8.48 10.95
N ASP A 102 -4.23 -8.73 12.24
CA ASP A 102 -4.65 -10.04 12.72
C ASP A 102 -6.13 -10.31 12.43
N VAL A 103 -6.41 -11.49 11.88
CA VAL A 103 -7.77 -11.97 11.61
C VAL A 103 -8.14 -12.97 12.70
N ARG A 104 -9.04 -12.55 13.58
CA ARG A 104 -9.46 -13.32 14.76
C ARG A 104 -10.46 -14.41 14.46
N LEU A 105 -11.28 -14.20 13.43
CA LEU A 105 -12.32 -15.14 13.03
C LEU A 105 -12.62 -15.01 11.55
N VAL A 106 -12.80 -16.14 10.89
CA VAL A 106 -13.36 -16.21 9.53
C VAL A 106 -14.65 -17.02 9.60
N ALA A 107 -15.73 -16.46 9.09
CA ALA A 107 -17.04 -17.09 9.04
C ALA A 107 -17.62 -17.03 7.63
N ARG A 108 -18.60 -17.89 7.35
CA ARG A 108 -19.30 -17.93 6.06
C ARG A 108 -20.81 -17.68 6.20
N PRO A 109 -21.22 -16.47 6.63
CA PRO A 109 -22.64 -16.15 6.76
C PRO A 109 -23.34 -15.97 5.41
N SER A 110 -24.67 -15.88 5.46
CA SER A 110 -25.49 -15.27 4.42
C SER A 110 -25.81 -13.81 4.77
N THR A 111 -26.15 -13.01 3.77
CA THR A 111 -26.68 -11.65 3.93
C THR A 111 -27.96 -11.53 3.09
N TRP A 112 -28.73 -10.45 3.26
CA TRP A 112 -29.92 -10.23 2.45
C TRP A 112 -29.60 -10.07 0.95
N GLN A 113 -28.38 -9.65 0.60
CA GLN A 113 -27.92 -9.43 -0.79
C GLN A 113 -27.24 -10.66 -1.40
N SER A 114 -26.80 -11.62 -0.58
CA SER A 114 -25.97 -12.73 -1.06
C SER A 114 -26.07 -13.96 -0.15
N PRO A 115 -26.33 -15.15 -0.71
CA PRO A 115 -26.50 -16.38 0.07
C PRO A 115 -25.19 -16.91 0.67
N GLN A 116 -24.04 -16.55 0.09
CA GLN A 116 -22.72 -16.97 0.58
C GLN A 116 -21.76 -15.77 0.57
N VAL A 117 -21.32 -15.39 1.76
CA VAL A 117 -20.38 -14.31 2.02
C VAL A 117 -19.25 -14.87 2.87
N VAL A 118 -18.00 -14.51 2.58
CA VAL A 118 -16.89 -14.70 3.53
C VAL A 118 -16.80 -13.44 4.38
N LEU A 119 -16.83 -13.62 5.69
CA LEU A 119 -16.69 -12.56 6.69
C LEU A 119 -15.39 -12.78 7.46
N ALA A 120 -14.52 -11.78 7.43
CA ALA A 120 -13.32 -11.69 8.26
C ALA A 120 -13.58 -10.71 9.40
N VAL A 121 -13.31 -11.14 10.63
CA VAL A 121 -13.36 -10.30 11.83
C VAL A 121 -11.93 -10.03 12.27
N THR A 122 -11.53 -8.77 12.23
CA THR A 122 -10.23 -8.31 12.74
C THR A 122 -10.44 -7.65 14.09
N ALA A 123 -9.35 -7.15 14.68
CA ALA A 123 -9.41 -6.51 15.98
C ALA A 123 -10.12 -5.13 15.97
N GLY A 124 -10.33 -4.53 14.79
CA GLY A 124 -10.97 -3.20 14.68
C GLY A 124 -11.91 -3.07 13.49
N ARG A 125 -12.02 -4.09 12.63
CA ARG A 125 -12.82 -4.02 11.40
C ARG A 125 -13.52 -5.35 11.11
N LEU A 126 -14.66 -5.25 10.44
CA LEU A 126 -15.31 -6.34 9.74
C LEU A 126 -15.09 -6.14 8.25
N LEU A 127 -14.61 -7.17 7.56
CA LEU A 127 -14.47 -7.19 6.11
C LEU A 127 -15.30 -8.34 5.56
N TRP A 128 -16.10 -8.10 4.52
CA TRP A 128 -16.86 -9.19 3.90
C TRP A 128 -17.02 -9.03 2.40
N ALA A 129 -17.05 -10.16 1.69
CA ALA A 129 -17.20 -10.21 0.25
C ALA A 129 -18.04 -11.43 -0.18
N PRO A 130 -18.90 -11.30 -1.21
CA PRO A 130 -19.62 -12.42 -1.80
C PRO A 130 -18.67 -13.36 -2.56
N VAL A 131 -18.92 -14.67 -2.50
CA VAL A 131 -17.97 -15.69 -3.02
C VAL A 131 -18.14 -15.98 -4.52
N HIS A 132 -19.34 -15.77 -5.08
CA HIS A 132 -19.68 -16.19 -6.45
C HIS A 132 -19.93 -15.01 -7.41
N THR A 133 -19.27 -13.87 -7.18
CA THR A 133 -19.43 -12.69 -8.04
C THR A 133 -18.16 -12.49 -8.86
N PHE A 134 -18.29 -12.25 -10.17
CA PHE A 134 -17.16 -11.98 -11.07
C PHE A 134 -16.37 -10.70 -10.73
N SER A 135 -16.90 -9.85 -9.85
CA SER A 135 -16.23 -8.67 -9.30
C SER A 135 -16.76 -8.45 -7.88
N PRO A 136 -16.30 -9.25 -6.91
CA PRO A 136 -16.84 -9.19 -5.57
C PRO A 136 -16.40 -7.88 -4.92
N ARG A 137 -17.38 -7.06 -4.53
CA ARG A 137 -17.09 -5.84 -3.77
C ARG A 137 -16.80 -6.20 -2.33
N VAL A 138 -15.59 -5.89 -1.88
CA VAL A 138 -15.23 -5.96 -0.47
C VAL A 138 -15.91 -4.82 0.26
N HIS A 139 -16.66 -5.16 1.28
CA HIS A 139 -17.26 -4.19 2.19
C HIS A 139 -16.44 -4.17 3.48
N VAL A 140 -16.22 -2.97 4.01
CA VAL A 140 -15.48 -2.77 5.26
C VAL A 140 -16.35 -1.95 6.21
N LEU A 141 -16.37 -2.36 7.47
CA LEU A 141 -17.01 -1.64 8.57
C LEU A 141 -16.03 -1.56 9.73
N ARG A 142 -15.72 -0.36 10.22
CA ARG A 142 -14.94 -0.21 11.46
C ARG A 142 -15.85 -0.58 12.63
N LEU A 143 -15.30 -1.32 13.59
CA LEU A 143 -16.03 -1.72 14.78
C LEU A 143 -16.40 -0.51 15.66
N ALA A 144 -15.55 0.51 15.68
CA ALA A 144 -15.83 1.81 16.32
C ALA A 144 -17.01 2.58 15.68
N ASP A 145 -17.44 2.23 14.46
CA ASP A 145 -18.63 2.84 13.84
C ASP A 145 -19.92 2.07 14.21
N VAL A 146 -19.82 0.96 14.95
CA VAL A 146 -20.94 0.14 15.40
C VAL A 146 -21.46 0.67 16.74
N ALA A 147 -22.76 0.97 16.76
CA ALA A 147 -23.47 1.45 17.95
C ALA A 147 -24.11 0.32 18.76
N GLU A 148 -24.56 -0.74 18.08
CA GLU A 148 -25.22 -1.88 18.72
C GLU A 148 -24.88 -3.17 17.96
N VAL A 149 -24.65 -4.24 18.70
CA VAL A 149 -24.50 -5.60 18.18
C VAL A 149 -25.36 -6.56 19.01
N GLY A 150 -25.93 -7.56 18.34
CA GLY A 150 -26.60 -8.66 19.02
C GLY A 150 -26.76 -9.88 18.12
N HIS A 151 -26.75 -11.08 18.70
CA HIS A 151 -27.09 -12.30 17.96
C HIS A 151 -28.43 -12.90 18.42
N ARG A 152 -29.10 -13.63 17.52
CA ARG A 152 -30.29 -14.43 17.85
C ARG A 152 -30.17 -15.82 17.24
N VAL A 153 -30.48 -16.84 18.03
CA VAL A 153 -30.53 -18.24 17.58
C VAL A 153 -31.95 -18.59 17.12
N ARG A 154 -32.08 -19.17 15.93
CA ARG A 154 -33.35 -19.72 15.40
C ARG A 154 -33.48 -21.19 15.85
N ARG A 155 -34.63 -21.58 16.42
CA ARG A 155 -35.02 -22.97 16.75
C ARG A 155 -36.32 -23.30 15.98
N PRO A 156 -36.56 -24.53 15.45
CA PRO A 156 -36.04 -25.82 15.95
C PRO A 156 -35.28 -26.75 14.98
N LEU A 157 -35.28 -26.59 13.65
CA LEU A 157 -34.76 -27.65 12.72
C LEU A 157 -33.28 -27.52 12.28
N ARG A 158 -32.67 -26.34 12.46
CA ARG A 158 -31.24 -26.10 12.19
C ARG A 158 -30.75 -25.12 13.26
N ARG A 159 -29.69 -25.47 14.00
CA ARG A 159 -29.03 -24.54 14.93
C ARG A 159 -28.34 -23.44 14.13
N ARG A 160 -29.10 -22.47 13.63
CA ARG A 160 -28.60 -21.33 12.89
C ARG A 160 -28.84 -20.05 13.67
N ALA A 161 -27.85 -19.17 13.65
CA ALA A 161 -27.87 -17.89 14.31
C ALA A 161 -27.79 -16.76 13.28
N VAL A 162 -28.30 -15.61 13.69
CA VAL A 162 -28.23 -14.36 12.94
C VAL A 162 -27.58 -13.32 13.84
N VAL A 163 -26.48 -12.73 13.38
CA VAL A 163 -25.87 -11.55 14.01
C VAL A 163 -26.44 -10.30 13.35
N ARG A 164 -26.81 -9.32 14.16
CA ARG A 164 -27.30 -8.02 13.70
C ARG A 164 -26.45 -6.92 14.29
N LEU A 165 -26.21 -5.90 13.47
CA LEU A 165 -25.36 -4.75 13.78
C LEU A 165 -26.11 -3.48 13.39
N VAL A 166 -25.99 -2.45 14.21
CA VAL A 166 -26.48 -1.11 13.90
C VAL A 166 -25.30 -0.16 14.02
N THR A 167 -25.03 0.62 12.98
CA THR A 167 -23.98 1.65 13.01
C THR A 167 -24.48 2.95 13.65
N HIS A 168 -23.58 3.82 14.10
CA HIS A 168 -23.93 5.17 14.56
C HIS A 168 -24.66 6.00 13.49
N ALA A 169 -24.44 5.72 12.20
CA ALA A 169 -25.16 6.32 11.09
C ALA A 169 -26.58 5.73 10.87
N GLY A 170 -27.06 4.85 11.75
CA GLY A 170 -28.37 4.20 11.65
C GLY A 170 -28.46 3.05 10.63
N ARG A 171 -27.37 2.74 9.91
CA ARG A 171 -27.32 1.61 8.97
C ARG A 171 -27.41 0.28 9.73
N LYS A 172 -28.34 -0.59 9.31
CA LYS A 172 -28.54 -1.93 9.88
C LYS A 172 -27.90 -2.98 8.98
N LEU A 173 -27.09 -3.86 9.55
CA LEU A 173 -26.52 -5.02 8.87
C LEU A 173 -26.95 -6.32 9.56
N SER A 174 -27.04 -7.40 8.80
CA SER A 174 -27.45 -8.71 9.31
C SER A 174 -26.70 -9.81 8.58
N PHE A 175 -26.09 -10.70 9.37
CA PHE A 175 -25.36 -11.87 8.92
C PHE A 175 -26.08 -13.12 9.43
N GLY A 176 -26.68 -13.89 8.53
CA GLY A 176 -27.46 -15.07 8.82
C GLY A 176 -26.70 -16.38 8.59
N ASP A 177 -27.40 -17.48 8.80
CA ASP A 177 -26.93 -18.85 8.56
C ASP A 177 -25.64 -19.25 9.31
N LEU A 178 -25.29 -18.53 10.37
CA LEU A 178 -24.12 -18.79 11.20
C LEU A 178 -24.36 -19.95 12.16
N GLU A 179 -23.30 -20.66 12.52
CA GLU A 179 -23.32 -21.53 13.70
C GLU A 179 -23.50 -20.68 14.98
N PRO A 180 -24.18 -21.17 16.02
CA PRO A 180 -24.44 -20.37 17.22
C PRO A 180 -23.15 -19.92 17.91
N ASP A 181 -22.15 -20.79 17.99
CA ASP A 181 -20.87 -20.47 18.62
C ASP A 181 -20.09 -19.42 17.80
N ALA A 182 -20.11 -19.54 16.46
CA ALA A 182 -19.54 -18.53 15.58
C ALA A 182 -20.25 -17.17 15.74
N ALA A 183 -21.58 -17.15 15.85
CA ALA A 183 -22.34 -15.92 16.05
C ALA A 183 -22.02 -15.24 17.39
N ALA A 184 -21.90 -16.01 18.46
CA ALA A 184 -21.49 -15.50 19.77
C ALA A 184 -20.05 -14.95 19.74
N LEU A 185 -19.13 -15.62 19.05
CA LEU A 185 -17.76 -15.14 18.86
C LEU A 185 -17.71 -13.84 18.03
N ILE A 186 -18.53 -13.72 16.99
CA ILE A 186 -18.63 -12.48 16.21
C ILE A 186 -19.13 -11.34 17.10
N GLU A 187 -20.23 -11.54 17.83
CA GLU A 187 -20.77 -10.53 18.74
C GLU A 187 -19.72 -10.06 19.75
N ARG A 188 -19.03 -11.00 20.40
CA ARG A 188 -17.97 -10.67 21.36
C ARG A 188 -16.85 -9.85 20.73
N ASN A 189 -16.33 -10.27 19.59
CA ASN A 189 -15.25 -9.53 18.92
C ASN A 189 -15.69 -8.15 18.43
N VAL A 190 -16.94 -8.02 17.99
CA VAL A 190 -17.50 -6.72 17.63
C VAL A 190 -17.60 -5.84 18.87
N ALA A 191 -18.15 -6.35 19.96
CA ALA A 191 -18.29 -5.60 21.21
C ALA A 191 -16.92 -5.14 21.76
N ASP A 192 -15.92 -6.01 21.76
CA ASP A 192 -14.54 -5.68 22.14
C ASP A 192 -13.94 -4.56 21.26
N GLY A 193 -14.39 -4.42 20.00
CA GLY A 193 -13.92 -3.40 19.05
C GLY A 193 -14.81 -2.16 18.94
N MET A 194 -16.00 -2.15 19.55
CA MET A 194 -16.83 -0.94 19.72
C MET A 194 -16.21 0.00 20.75
N GLU A 195 -15.59 -0.57 21.79
CA GLU A 195 -14.83 0.18 22.77
C GLU A 195 -13.60 0.81 22.09
N PRO A 196 -13.36 2.12 22.26
CA PRO A 196 -12.18 2.77 21.70
C PRO A 196 -10.93 2.11 22.29
N ARG A 197 -10.21 1.35 21.46
CA ARG A 197 -8.89 0.84 21.81
C ARG A 197 -8.01 2.05 22.10
N ALA A 198 -7.69 2.25 23.38
CA ALA A 198 -6.56 3.07 23.77
C ALA A 198 -5.36 2.62 22.93
N VAL A 199 -4.85 3.55 22.14
CA VAL A 199 -3.72 3.39 21.24
C VAL A 199 -2.57 2.72 21.99
N ARG A 200 -2.29 1.46 21.65
CA ARG A 200 -1.00 0.82 21.90
C ARG A 200 -0.29 0.77 20.55
N ASP A 201 0.05 1.96 20.07
CA ASP A 201 1.13 2.16 19.11
C ASP A 201 2.46 1.98 19.86
N ASP A 202 3.49 1.59 19.11
CA ASP A 202 4.91 1.45 19.50
C ASP A 202 5.27 0.28 20.44
N ASP A 203 5.79 -0.83 19.89
CA ASP A 203 7.02 -1.47 20.41
C ASP A 203 7.63 -2.55 19.47
N ASP A 204 6.88 -3.16 18.53
CA ASP A 204 7.40 -4.32 17.77
C ASP A 204 8.21 -3.99 16.51
N ALA A 205 8.47 -2.70 16.22
CA ALA A 205 9.31 -2.29 15.08
C ALA A 205 10.82 -2.16 15.41
N GLN A 206 11.22 -2.28 16.69
CA GLN A 206 12.63 -2.06 17.10
C GLN A 206 13.46 -3.32 17.36
N ARG A 207 12.91 -4.55 17.25
CA ARG A 207 13.68 -5.79 17.55
C ARG A 207 14.37 -6.47 16.36
N ALA A 208 14.41 -5.84 15.18
CA ALA A 208 15.09 -6.39 14.00
C ALA A 208 16.41 -5.66 13.65
N THR A 209 16.97 -4.87 14.56
CA THR A 209 18.33 -4.33 14.41
C THR A 209 18.99 -4.30 15.78
N GLY A 210 19.57 -5.45 16.16
CA GLY A 210 20.41 -5.65 17.33
C GLY A 210 21.35 -6.81 17.07
#